data_AF-A0A2D6P8M6-F1
#
_entry.id   AF-A0A2D6P8M6-F1
#
_cell.length_a   1.000
_cell.length_b   1.000
_cell.length_c   1.000
_cell.angle_alpha   90.00
_cell.angle_beta   90.00
_cell.angle_gamma   90.00
#
_symmetry.space_group_name_H-M   'P 1'
#
loop_
_entity.id
_entity.type
_entity.pdbx_description
1 polymer ?
#
loop_
_entity_poly.entity_id
_entity_poly.type
_entity_poly.pdbx_seq_one_letter_code
_entity_poly.pdbx_strand_id
1 'polypeptide(L)' 'MYFINGIPYTFDEVEESLYFDPEIIEWANGNTKYDMEMMYKWSSYLIEEQCHPLLYELELENPELLPID' A
#
# COMPACT_ATOMS: atom_id res chain seq x y z
N MET A 1 -1.48 -7.57 -4.36
CA MET A 1 -1.39 -6.40 -3.45
C MET A 1 0.06 -6.16 -3.01
N TYR A 2 0.57 -4.92 -3.02
CA TYR A 2 1.95 -4.59 -2.64
C TYR A 2 2.06 -4.03 -1.21
N PHE A 3 3.24 -4.17 -0.61
CA PHE A 3 3.51 -3.77 0.78
C PHE A 3 4.80 -2.96 0.89
N ILE A 4 4.78 -1.87 1.67
CA ILE A 4 5.96 -1.10 2.06
C ILE A 4 6.19 -1.35 3.55
N ASN A 5 7.27 -2.03 3.90
CA ASN A 5 7.57 -2.41 5.30
C ASN A 5 6.41 -3.12 6.02
N GLY A 6 5.73 -4.03 5.30
CA GLY A 6 4.58 -4.77 5.84
C GLY A 6 3.27 -3.96 5.91
N ILE A 7 3.28 -2.71 5.45
CA ILE A 7 2.08 -1.88 5.33
C ILE A 7 1.51 -2.07 3.93
N PRO A 8 0.29 -2.62 3.78
CA PRO A 8 -0.34 -2.72 2.47
C PRO A 8 -0.53 -1.31 1.92
N TYR A 9 -0.17 -1.11 0.67
CA TYR A 9 -0.49 0.14 -0.01
C TYR A 9 -1.11 -0.13 -1.37
N THR A 10 -2.05 0.73 -1.73
CA THR A 10 -2.61 0.79 -3.06
C THR A 10 -2.86 2.26 -3.43
N PHE A 11 -2.78 2.56 -4.74
CA PHE A 11 -3.26 3.81 -5.31
C PHE A 11 -4.66 3.67 -5.90
N ASP A 12 -5.25 2.47 -5.82
CA ASP A 12 -6.61 2.23 -6.27
C ASP A 12 -7.61 2.90 -5.34
N GLU A 13 -8.65 3.46 -5.93
CA GLU A 13 -9.75 4.02 -5.15
C GLU A 13 -10.57 2.89 -4.51
N VAL A 14 -10.90 3.07 -3.23
CA VAL A 14 -11.81 2.19 -2.50
C VAL A 14 -13.26 2.56 -2.83
N GLU A 15 -14.16 1.58 -2.86
CA GLU A 15 -15.58 1.82 -3.13
C GLU A 15 -16.17 2.82 -2.13
N GLU A 16 -16.96 3.79 -2.62
CA GLU A 16 -17.50 4.88 -1.80
C GLU A 16 -18.33 4.37 -0.59
N SER A 17 -19.02 3.24 -0.77
CA SER A 17 -19.82 2.60 0.27
C SER A 17 -19.00 2.21 1.51
N LEU A 18 -17.72 1.85 1.33
CA LEU A 18 -16.84 1.39 2.41
C LEU A 18 -16.41 2.52 3.35
N TYR A 19 -16.41 3.77 2.90
CA TYR A 19 -16.11 4.92 3.76
C TYR A 19 -17.17 5.15 4.84
N PHE A 20 -18.37 4.60 4.64
CA PHE A 20 -19.51 4.74 5.54
C PHE A 20 -19.84 3.46 6.30
N ASP A 21 -19.10 2.37 6.06
CA ASP A 21 -19.28 1.11 6.76
C ASP A 21 -18.83 1.24 8.22
N PRO A 22 -19.72 1.09 9.22
CA PRO A 22 -19.39 1.23 10.63
C PRO A 22 -18.29 0.28 11.12
N GLU A 23 -18.26 -0.95 10.60
CA GLU A 23 -17.26 -1.95 11.02
C GLU A 23 -15.86 -1.55 10.52
N ILE A 24 -15.78 -1.05 9.28
CA ILE A 24 -14.53 -0.56 8.69
C ILE A 24 -14.04 0.68 9.43
N ILE A 25 -14.94 1.62 9.74
CA ILE A 25 -14.61 2.84 10.47
C ILE A 25 -14.10 2.50 11.88
N GLU A 26 -14.75 1.60 12.60
CA GLU A 26 -14.31 1.17 13.93
C GLU A 26 -12.93 0.53 13.87
N TRP A 27 -12.71 -0.38 12.92
CA TRP A 27 -11.41 -1.01 12.71
C TRP A 27 -10.31 0.00 12.36
N ALA A 28 -10.58 0.94 11.44
CA ALA A 28 -9.62 1.97 11.03
C ALA A 28 -9.30 2.94 12.17
N ASN A 29 -10.25 3.21 13.07
CA ASN A 29 -10.02 4.03 14.26
C ASN A 29 -9.15 3.34 15.31
N GLY A 30 -9.20 2.00 15.38
CA GLY A 30 -8.38 1.19 16.29
C GLY A 30 -6.95 0.91 15.80
N ASN A 31 -6.63 1.22 14.55
CA ASN A 31 -5.35 0.92 13.91
C ASN A 31 -4.54 2.18 13.57
N THR A 32 -3.26 1.98 13.23
CA THR A 32 -2.39 3.07 12.76
C THR A 32 -2.94 3.68 11.48
N LYS A 33 -3.01 5.01 11.46
CA LYS A 33 -3.46 5.78 10.30
C LYS A 33 -2.24 6.30 9.55
N TYR A 34 -2.28 6.15 8.23
CA TYR A 34 -1.30 6.71 7.32
C TYR A 34 -2.02 7.75 6.47
N ASP A 35 -1.40 8.91 6.31
CA ASP A 35 -1.92 9.95 5.43
C ASP A 35 -1.31 9.83 4.02
N MET A 36 -1.86 10.62 3.10
CA MET A 36 -1.39 10.65 1.73
C MET A 36 0.03 11.21 1.60
N GLU A 37 0.47 12.12 2.48
CA GLU A 37 1.84 12.65 2.42
C GLU A 37 2.88 11.57 2.72
N MET A 38 2.64 10.72 3.72
CA MET A 38 3.47 9.56 4.01
C MET A 38 3.54 8.62 2.80
N MET A 39 2.39 8.35 2.18
CA MET A 39 2.32 7.50 1.00
C MET A 39 3.13 8.05 -0.18
N TYR A 40 2.98 9.34 -0.48
CA TYR A 40 3.75 10.00 -1.53
C TYR A 40 5.25 10.01 -1.23
N LYS A 41 5.63 10.21 0.03
CA LYS A 41 7.04 10.16 0.44
C LYS A 41 7.65 8.79 0.19
N TRP A 42 6.98 7.71 0.58
CA TRP A 42 7.48 6.36 0.36
C TRP A 42 7.52 6.00 -1.13
N SER A 43 6.48 6.39 -1.87
CA SER A 43 6.45 6.21 -3.32
C SER A 43 7.61 6.95 -4.00
N SER A 44 7.85 8.23 -3.68
CA SER A 44 8.98 9.01 -4.22
C SER A 44 10.32 8.34 -3.92
N TYR A 45 10.53 7.90 -2.68
CA TYR A 45 11.76 7.21 -2.30
C TYR A 45 12.00 5.95 -3.13
N LEU A 46 10.98 5.11 -3.28
CA LEU A 46 11.08 3.90 -4.11
C LEU A 46 11.28 4.22 -5.59
N ILE A 47 10.74 5.32 -6.09
CA ILE A 47 10.93 5.76 -7.47
C ILE A 47 12.38 6.21 -7.70
N GLU A 48 12.93 7.01 -6.78
CA GLU A 48 14.30 7.50 -6.85
C GLU A 48 15.33 6.36 -6.86
N GLU A 49 15.07 5.31 -6.10
CA GLU A 49 15.89 4.09 -6.03
C GLU A 49 15.55 3.06 -7.13
N GLN A 50 14.63 3.37 -8.05
CA GLN A 50 14.13 2.46 -9.11
C GLN A 50 13.59 1.12 -8.57
N CYS A 51 13.08 1.15 -7.34
CA CYS A 51 12.55 0.00 -6.61
C CYS A 51 11.03 0.07 -6.45
N HIS A 52 10.34 0.93 -7.21
CA HIS A 52 8.89 1.06 -7.16
C HIS A 52 8.20 -0.04 -8.00
N PRO A 53 7.49 -1.00 -7.37
CA PRO A 53 7.00 -2.22 -8.05
C PRO A 53 5.93 -1.97 -9.12
N LEU A 54 5.26 -0.81 -9.09
CA LEU A 54 4.28 -0.43 -10.12
C LEU A 54 4.91 0.27 -11.34
N LEU A 55 6.15 0.74 -11.24
CA LEU A 55 6.81 1.51 -12.30
C LEU A 55 8.01 0.80 -12.92
N TYR A 56 8.62 -0.13 -12.18
CA TYR A 56 9.83 -0.83 -12.60
C TYR A 56 9.63 -2.34 -12.49
N GLU A 57 10.29 -3.06 -13.39
CA GLU A 57 10.45 -4.50 -13.26
C GLU A 57 11.51 -4.78 -12.20
N LEU A 58 11.12 -5.43 -11.12
CA LEU A 58 12.00 -5.72 -9.99
C LEU A 58 12.51 -7.16 -10.08
N GLU A 59 13.83 -7.33 -10.04
CA GLU A 59 14.45 -8.65 -9.84
C GLU A 59 14.38 -9.02 -8.36
N LEU A 60 13.42 -9.86 -8.00
CA LEU A 60 13.21 -10.30 -6.62
C LEU A 60 13.99 -11.59 -6.33
N GLU A 61 14.65 -11.65 -5.18
CA GLU A 61 15.36 -12.87 -4.74
C GLU A 61 14.38 -13.99 -4.35
N ASN A 62 13.19 -13.64 -3.83
CA ASN A 62 12.20 -14.56 -3.29
C ASN A 62 10.78 -14.25 -3.81
N PRO A 63 10.52 -14.38 -5.12
CA PRO A 63 9.23 -14.04 -5.72
C PRO A 63 8.08 -14.91 -5.18
N GLU A 64 8.36 -16.10 -4.67
CA GLU A 64 7.38 -17.01 -4.07
C GLU A 64 6.74 -16.48 -2.78
N LEU A 65 7.32 -15.46 -2.15
CA LEU A 65 6.77 -14.80 -0.97
C LEU A 65 5.77 -13.69 -1.31
N LEU A 66 5.60 -13.37 -2.60
CA LEU A 66 4.60 -12.40 -2.99
C LEU A 66 3.19 -12.91 -2.66
N PRO A 67 2.28 -12.02 -2.23
CA PRO A 67 0.88 -12.37 -2.04
C PRO A 67 0.32 -12.96 -3.34
N ILE A 68 -0.33 -14.11 -3.24
CA ILE A 68 -1.07 -14.70 -4.35
C ILE A 68 -2.30 -13.82 -4.59
N ASP A 69 -2.51 -13.42 -5.84
CA ASP A 69 -3.62 -12.55 -6.27
C ASP A 69 -5.00 -13.21 -6.05
#